data_AF-A0A523V9G4-F1
#
_entry.id   AF-A0A523V9G4-F1
#
_cell.length_a   1.000
_cell.length_b   1.000
_cell.length_c   1.000
_cell.angle_alpha   90.00
_cell.angle_beta   90.00
_cell.angle_gamma   90.00
#
_symmetry.space_group_name_H-M   'P 1'
#
loop_
_entity.id
_entity.type
_entity.pdbx_description
1 polymer ?
#
loop_
_entity_poly.entity_id
_entity_poly.type
_entity_poly.pdbx_seq_one_letter_code
_entity_poly.pdbx_strand_id
1 'polypeptide(L)'
;MPDSPELCPSCGVSPMTSFGNIYNPDLDLSGLANEERSAFLQHSFGFTFSVDAVIGLHLLTLGLFSLIHFGLKHSQLPMIKHDDFKARRAIGFMFIPFFNLYWQFRFWLRLVDRVNFQLRLRGLPFTVSRGLMLATIIVGLVPVANLAALLVMYPICIVQIERACNLLAGTCLQSDAFQIPENLFILGET
;
A
#
# COMPACT_ATOMS: atom_id res chain seq x y z
N MET A 1 -36.86 9.01 -22.80
CA MET A 1 -35.81 8.38 -23.62
C MET A 1 -34.52 8.53 -22.83
N PRO A 2 -33.98 7.45 -22.24
CA PRO A 2 -32.65 7.50 -21.63
C PRO A 2 -31.60 7.45 -22.74
N ASP A 3 -30.67 8.41 -22.71
CA ASP A 3 -29.58 8.52 -23.67
C ASP A 3 -28.65 7.31 -23.58
N SER A 4 -28.49 6.61 -24.71
CA SER A 4 -27.52 5.52 -24.85
C SER A 4 -26.10 6.08 -24.65
N PRO A 5 -25.26 5.43 -23.82
CA PRO A 5 -23.87 5.87 -23.64
C PRO A 5 -23.10 5.74 -24.96
N GLU A 6 -22.57 6.87 -25.43
CA GLU A 6 -21.69 6.94 -26.59
C GLU A 6 -20.45 6.06 -26.38
N LEU A 7 -20.36 4.99 -27.18
CA LEU A 7 -19.15 4.19 -27.33
C LEU A 7 -18.09 5.04 -28.05
N CYS A 8 -16.93 5.21 -27.43
CA CYS A 8 -15.80 5.93 -28.01
C CYS A 8 -15.25 5.10 -29.20
N PRO A 9 -15.36 5.56 -30.46
CA PRO A 9 -15.15 4.73 -31.64
C PRO A 9 -13.67 4.44 -31.97
N SER A 10 -12.72 4.96 -31.18
CA SER A 10 -11.29 4.93 -31.51
C SER A 10 -10.44 4.00 -30.64
N CYS A 11 -10.91 3.59 -29.46
CA CYS A 11 -10.09 2.80 -28.53
C CYS A 11 -10.58 1.38 -28.27
N GLY A 12 -11.84 1.01 -28.53
CA GLY A 12 -12.37 -0.31 -28.18
C GLY A 12 -12.32 -0.65 -26.68
N VAL A 13 -11.79 0.25 -25.86
CA VAL A 13 -11.76 0.17 -24.41
C VAL A 13 -13.12 0.70 -23.95
N SER A 14 -13.96 -0.20 -23.42
CA SER A 14 -15.16 0.21 -22.71
C SER A 14 -14.78 1.31 -21.71
N PRO A 15 -15.58 2.40 -21.58
CA PRO A 15 -15.31 3.42 -20.58
C PRO A 15 -15.10 2.69 -19.26
N MET A 16 -13.88 2.78 -18.70
CA MET A 16 -13.53 2.17 -17.42
C MET A 16 -14.72 2.41 -16.51
N THR A 17 -15.48 1.34 -16.26
CA THR A 17 -16.67 1.41 -15.42
C THR A 17 -16.19 2.15 -14.19
N SER A 18 -16.83 3.27 -13.84
CA SER A 18 -16.44 4.03 -12.68
C SER A 18 -16.72 3.14 -11.47
N PHE A 19 -15.79 2.24 -11.18
CA PHE A 19 -15.79 1.45 -9.99
C PHE A 19 -15.84 2.51 -8.89
N GLY A 20 -16.83 2.40 -8.01
CA GLY A 20 -16.80 3.14 -6.74
C GLY A 20 -15.46 2.90 -6.05
N ASN A 21 -15.22 3.54 -4.90
CA ASN A 21 -13.94 3.46 -4.19
C ASN A 21 -13.30 2.04 -4.23
N ILE A 22 -12.30 1.84 -5.09
CA ILE A 22 -11.69 0.52 -5.37
C ILE A 22 -11.02 -0.09 -4.13
N TYR A 23 -10.72 0.76 -3.16
CA TYR A 23 -10.17 0.36 -1.87
C TYR A 23 -11.24 -0.05 -0.85
N ASN A 24 -12.53 -0.05 -1.21
CA ASN A 24 -13.61 -0.49 -0.33
C ASN A 24 -13.40 -1.98 0.04
N PRO A 25 -13.32 -2.33 1.33
CA PRO A 25 -13.18 -3.73 1.78
C PRO A 25 -14.30 -4.64 1.30
N ASP A 26 -15.49 -4.10 1.03
CA ASP A 26 -16.68 -4.85 0.63
C ASP A 26 -16.77 -5.07 -0.89
N LEU A 27 -15.87 -4.44 -1.68
CA LEU A 27 -15.86 -4.60 -3.13
C LEU A 27 -15.43 -6.02 -3.51
N ASP A 28 -16.26 -6.70 -4.30
CA ASP A 28 -15.91 -8.00 -4.85
C ASP A 28 -14.84 -7.86 -5.95
N LEU A 29 -13.67 -8.48 -5.72
CA LEU A 29 -12.52 -8.45 -6.63
C LEU A 29 -12.59 -9.55 -7.69
N SER A 30 -13.52 -10.50 -7.57
CA SER A 30 -13.70 -11.59 -8.54
C SER A 30 -14.25 -11.10 -9.88
N GLY A 31 -14.95 -9.96 -9.87
CA GLY A 31 -15.46 -9.28 -11.08
C GLY A 31 -14.41 -8.48 -11.87
N LEU A 32 -13.16 -8.38 -11.42
CA LEU A 32 -12.10 -7.66 -12.15
C LEU A 32 -11.66 -8.45 -13.39
N ALA A 33 -11.50 -7.76 -14.53
CA ALA A 33 -10.93 -8.37 -15.71
C ALA A 33 -9.49 -8.85 -15.43
N ASN A 34 -9.08 -9.97 -16.04
CA ASN A 34 -7.74 -10.54 -15.83
C ASN A 34 -6.61 -9.54 -16.13
N GLU A 35 -6.81 -8.68 -17.12
CA GLU A 35 -5.87 -7.62 -17.50
C GLU A 35 -5.74 -6.55 -16.40
N GLU A 36 -6.86 -6.05 -15.88
CA GLU A 36 -6.88 -5.07 -14.78
C GLU A 36 -6.26 -5.66 -13.51
N ARG A 37 -6.63 -6.90 -13.18
CA ARG A 37 -6.07 -7.61 -12.03
C ARG A 37 -4.56 -7.75 -12.16
N SER A 38 -4.05 -8.13 -13.34
CA SER A 38 -2.61 -8.26 -13.59
C SER A 38 -1.88 -6.92 -13.47
N ALA A 39 -2.48 -5.83 -13.97
CA ALA A 39 -1.93 -4.48 -13.80
C ALA A 39 -1.88 -4.06 -12.33
N PHE A 40 -2.93 -4.37 -11.55
CA PHE A 40 -3.00 -4.01 -10.14
C PHE A 40 -2.13 -4.88 -9.23
N LEU A 41 -1.73 -6.07 -9.67
CA LEU A 41 -0.80 -6.93 -8.92
C LEU A 41 0.65 -6.40 -8.94
N GLN A 42 0.99 -5.51 -9.87
CA GLN A 42 2.36 -5.00 -10.02
C GLN A 42 2.76 -4.13 -8.83
N HIS A 43 3.74 -4.60 -8.05
CA HIS A 43 4.41 -3.82 -7.00
C HIS A 43 5.91 -4.12 -6.98
N SER A 44 6.72 -3.19 -6.47
CA SER A 44 8.18 -3.31 -6.44
C SER A 44 8.75 -3.48 -5.03
N PHE A 45 8.03 -4.21 -4.16
CA PHE A 45 8.55 -4.62 -2.85
C PHE A 45 9.68 -5.66 -3.04
N GLY A 46 10.93 -5.20 -3.09
CA GLY A 46 12.10 -6.07 -3.21
C GLY A 46 12.67 -6.49 -1.85
N PHE A 47 13.09 -5.52 -1.04
CA PHE A 47 13.69 -5.77 0.28
C PHE A 47 12.93 -4.99 1.34
N THR A 48 12.44 -5.70 2.35
CA THR A 48 11.76 -5.11 3.50
C THR A 48 12.61 -5.27 4.75
N PHE A 49 12.54 -4.29 5.65
CA PHE A 49 13.33 -4.33 6.88
C PHE A 49 12.73 -5.33 7.86
N SER A 50 13.56 -5.81 8.80
CA SER A 50 13.02 -6.51 9.98
C SER A 50 12.09 -5.57 10.75
N VAL A 51 10.97 -6.09 11.23
CA VAL A 51 9.98 -5.33 12.00
C VAL A 51 10.64 -4.66 13.21
N ASP A 52 11.53 -5.38 13.90
CA ASP A 52 12.23 -4.86 15.10
C ASP A 52 13.16 -3.70 14.75
N ALA A 53 13.83 -3.77 13.59
CA ALA A 53 14.69 -2.70 13.09
C ALA A 53 13.87 -1.44 12.78
N VAL A 54 12.68 -1.60 12.18
CA VAL A 54 11.79 -0.46 11.88
C VAL A 54 11.28 0.19 13.17
N ILE A 55 10.92 -0.59 14.20
CA ILE A 55 10.51 -0.06 15.51
C ILE A 55 11.67 0.68 16.18
N GLY A 56 12.86 0.07 16.21
CA GLY A 56 14.04 0.69 16.81
C GLY A 56 14.39 2.02 16.16
N LEU A 57 14.40 2.06 14.82
CA LEU A 57 14.66 3.28 14.06
C LEU A 57 13.54 4.31 14.20
N HIS A 58 12.28 3.88 14.34
CA HIS A 58 11.15 4.77 14.63
C HIS A 58 11.38 5.52 15.94
N LEU A 59 11.68 4.80 17.02
CA LEU A 59 11.90 5.38 18.34
C LEU A 59 13.16 6.26 18.36
N LEU A 60 14.26 5.78 17.77
CA LEU A 60 15.52 6.51 17.72
C LEU A 60 15.41 7.86 16.99
N THR A 61 14.60 7.92 15.93
CA THR A 61 14.44 9.12 15.09
C THR A 61 13.17 9.92 15.40
N LEU A 62 12.46 9.58 16.49
CA LEU A 62 11.19 10.20 16.87
C LEU A 62 10.17 10.21 15.70
N GLY A 63 10.11 9.12 14.95
CA GLY A 63 9.17 8.91 13.85
C GLY A 63 9.61 9.43 12.48
N LEU A 64 10.71 10.18 12.38
CA LEU A 64 11.19 10.71 11.10
C LEU A 64 11.57 9.59 10.12
N PHE A 65 12.24 8.54 10.60
CA PHE A 65 12.56 7.37 9.78
C PHE A 65 11.30 6.73 9.20
N SER A 66 10.27 6.50 10.02
CA SER A 66 9.04 5.85 9.56
C SER A 66 8.30 6.69 8.52
N LEU A 67 8.27 8.01 8.68
CA LEU A 67 7.70 8.91 7.68
C LEU A 67 8.39 8.74 6.32
N ILE A 68 9.73 8.73 6.30
CA ILE A 68 10.50 8.56 5.06
C ILE A 68 10.32 7.14 4.51
N HIS A 69 10.54 6.12 5.33
CA HIS A 69 10.46 4.70 4.96
C HIS A 69 9.10 4.34 4.37
N PHE A 70 8.00 4.61 5.08
CA PHE A 70 6.66 4.36 4.57
C PHE A 70 6.26 5.32 3.44
N GLY A 71 6.85 6.51 3.41
CA GLY A 71 6.70 7.45 2.31
C GLY A 71 7.25 6.87 1.01
N LEU A 72 8.42 6.22 1.06
CA LEU A 72 9.01 5.54 -0.09
C LEU A 72 8.13 4.36 -0.57
N LYS A 73 7.47 3.64 0.33
CA LYS A 73 6.57 2.53 -0.03
C LYS A 73 5.38 2.98 -0.90
N HIS A 74 4.96 4.24 -0.83
CA HIS A 74 3.92 4.76 -1.75
C HIS A 74 4.32 4.69 -3.24
N SER A 75 5.61 4.77 -3.55
CA SER A 75 6.13 4.60 -4.92
C SER A 75 6.27 3.14 -5.33
N GLN A 76 6.32 2.21 -4.36
CA GLN A 76 6.45 0.77 -4.62
C GLN A 76 5.11 0.10 -4.90
N LEU A 77 4.02 0.75 -4.50
CA LEU A 77 2.65 0.33 -4.76
C LEU A 77 2.15 0.89 -6.11
N PRO A 78 1.26 0.18 -6.82
CA PRO A 78 0.68 0.69 -8.06
C PRO A 78 -0.25 1.88 -7.79
N MET A 79 -0.32 2.80 -8.74
CA MET A 79 -1.27 3.93 -8.70
C MET A 79 -2.53 3.51 -9.43
N ILE A 80 -3.60 3.27 -8.67
CA ILE A 80 -4.85 2.71 -9.22
C ILE A 80 -5.88 3.81 -9.38
N LYS A 81 -5.96 4.70 -8.39
CA LYS A 81 -6.87 5.84 -8.41
C LYS A 81 -6.11 7.08 -8.86
N HIS A 82 -6.78 7.97 -9.60
CA HIS A 82 -6.18 9.21 -10.10
C HIS A 82 -5.63 10.13 -8.99
N ASP A 83 -6.20 10.04 -7.79
CA ASP A 83 -5.79 10.82 -6.62
C ASP A 83 -4.73 10.12 -5.74
N ASP A 84 -4.20 8.96 -6.18
CA ASP A 84 -3.03 8.33 -5.58
C ASP A 84 -1.77 9.20 -5.79
N PHE A 85 -0.75 8.96 -4.98
CA PHE A 85 0.48 9.73 -5.01
C PHE A 85 1.71 8.88 -4.74
N LYS A 86 2.86 9.36 -5.24
CA LYS A 86 4.19 8.75 -5.07
C LYS A 86 4.93 9.36 -3.87
N ALA A 87 6.07 8.76 -3.53
CA ALA A 87 6.89 9.12 -2.37
C ALA A 87 7.26 10.60 -2.27
N ARG A 88 7.70 11.23 -3.38
CA ARG A 88 8.10 12.65 -3.36
C ARG A 88 6.99 13.56 -2.84
N ARG A 89 5.76 13.34 -3.31
CA ARG A 89 4.58 14.09 -2.89
C ARG A 89 4.16 13.72 -1.47
N ALA A 90 4.21 12.42 -1.13
CA ALA A 90 3.89 11.91 0.19
C ALA A 90 4.77 12.52 1.29
N ILE A 91 6.09 12.52 1.08
CA ILE A 91 7.08 12.98 2.07
C ILE A 91 7.14 14.50 2.08
N GLY A 92 7.27 15.14 0.91
CA GLY A 92 7.48 16.59 0.81
C GLY A 92 6.37 17.40 1.48
N PHE A 93 5.11 16.97 1.34
CA PHE A 93 3.98 17.69 1.93
C PHE A 93 3.81 17.48 3.43
N MET A 94 4.48 16.49 4.03
CA MET A 94 4.50 16.34 5.49
C MET A 94 5.38 17.39 6.17
N PHE A 95 6.30 18.03 5.43
CA PHE A 95 7.20 19.08 5.95
C PHE A 95 6.65 20.50 5.77
N ILE A 96 5.49 20.67 5.13
CA ILE A 96 4.86 21.99 4.96
C ILE A 96 3.99 22.27 6.20
N PRO A 97 4.27 23.32 6.99
CA PRO A 97 3.46 23.67 8.15
C PRO A 97 1.98 23.86 7.80
N PHE A 98 1.09 23.45 8.70
CA PHE A 98 -0.39 23.45 8.56
C PHE A 98 -0.93 22.49 7.48
N PHE A 99 -0.28 22.41 6.32
CA PHE A 99 -0.62 21.44 5.29
C PHE A 99 -0.30 20.01 5.71
N ASN A 100 0.71 19.84 6.58
CA ASN A 100 1.06 18.56 7.20
C ASN A 100 -0.11 17.91 7.94
N LEU A 101 -1.02 18.68 8.56
CA LEU A 101 -2.17 18.13 9.29
C LEU A 101 -3.08 17.34 8.36
N TYR A 102 -3.44 17.94 7.22
CA TYR A 102 -4.21 17.26 6.18
C TYR A 102 -3.44 16.05 5.61
N TRP A 103 -2.14 16.23 5.37
CA TRP A 103 -1.31 15.18 4.81
C TRP A 103 -1.08 14.02 5.76
N GLN A 104 -1.10 14.21 7.07
CA GLN A 104 -1.01 13.13 8.05
C GLN A 104 -2.13 12.10 7.79
N PHE A 105 -3.38 12.56 7.68
CA PHE A 105 -4.51 11.68 7.35
C PHE A 105 -4.34 11.03 5.98
N ARG A 106 -4.06 11.86 4.96
CA ARG A 106 -4.00 11.38 3.57
C ARG A 106 -2.89 10.35 3.36
N PHE A 107 -1.71 10.59 3.93
CA PHE A 107 -0.53 9.74 3.85
C PHE A 107 -0.82 8.36 4.44
N TRP A 108 -1.14 8.30 5.73
CA TRP A 108 -1.24 7.03 6.45
C TRP A 108 -2.45 6.21 6.02
N LEU A 109 -3.62 6.84 5.89
CA LEU A 109 -4.84 6.12 5.50
C LEU A 109 -4.73 5.58 4.07
N ARG A 110 -4.18 6.37 3.14
CA ARG A 110 -4.00 5.90 1.77
C ARG A 110 -2.98 4.77 1.67
N LEU A 111 -1.93 4.79 2.50
CA LEU A 111 -0.98 3.69 2.55
C LEU A 111 -1.66 2.40 3.01
N VAL A 112 -2.42 2.46 4.11
CA VAL A 112 -3.18 1.32 4.64
C VAL A 112 -4.16 0.78 3.60
N ASP A 113 -4.94 1.67 2.96
CA ASP A 113 -5.90 1.30 1.92
C ASP A 113 -5.23 0.56 0.75
N ARG A 114 -4.08 1.07 0.27
CA ARG A 114 -3.34 0.46 -0.85
C ARG A 114 -2.67 -0.86 -0.47
N VAL A 115 -2.11 -0.96 0.74
CA VAL A 115 -1.51 -2.20 1.24
C VAL A 115 -2.58 -3.28 1.43
N ASN A 116 -3.70 -2.95 2.09
CA ASN A 116 -4.81 -3.89 2.27
C ASN A 116 -5.39 -4.35 0.92
N PHE A 117 -5.49 -3.46 -0.05
CA PHE A 117 -5.92 -3.83 -1.38
C PHE A 117 -4.96 -4.85 -2.05
N GLN A 118 -3.65 -4.66 -1.93
CA GLN A 118 -2.66 -5.63 -2.44
C GLN A 118 -2.75 -6.99 -1.74
N LEU A 119 -3.03 -7.02 -0.43
CA LEU A 119 -3.25 -8.26 0.33
C LEU A 119 -4.51 -8.98 -0.17
N ARG A 120 -5.61 -8.24 -0.35
CA ARG A 120 -6.89 -8.78 -0.84
C ARG A 120 -6.79 -9.33 -2.26
N LEU A 121 -6.10 -8.65 -3.17
CA LEU A 121 -5.87 -9.13 -4.54
C LEU A 121 -5.19 -10.51 -4.59
N ARG A 122 -4.38 -10.80 -3.58
CA ARG A 122 -3.64 -12.06 -3.40
C ARG A 122 -4.34 -13.07 -2.49
N GLY A 123 -5.53 -12.75 -1.98
CA GLY A 123 -6.26 -13.61 -1.06
C GLY A 123 -5.56 -13.83 0.29
N LEU A 124 -4.68 -12.92 0.71
CA LEU A 124 -3.99 -13.04 2.00
C LEU A 124 -4.93 -12.62 3.15
N PRO A 125 -5.02 -13.40 4.25
CA PRO A 125 -5.96 -13.15 5.34
C PRO A 125 -5.57 -11.99 6.25
N PHE A 126 -4.37 -11.42 6.06
CA PHE A 126 -3.87 -10.33 6.88
C PHE A 126 -4.53 -9.00 6.47
N THR A 127 -4.90 -8.17 7.45
CA THR A 127 -5.43 -6.83 7.21
C THR A 127 -4.85 -5.85 8.21
N VAL A 128 -4.38 -4.70 7.72
CA VAL A 128 -3.96 -3.57 8.54
C VAL A 128 -5.20 -2.78 8.99
N SER A 129 -5.32 -2.50 10.28
CA SER A 129 -6.50 -1.81 10.81
C SER A 129 -6.49 -0.32 10.46
N ARG A 130 -7.34 0.05 9.49
CA ARG A 130 -7.55 1.45 9.09
C ARG A 130 -8.12 2.31 10.22
N GLY A 131 -9.03 1.74 11.01
CA GLY A 131 -9.64 2.42 12.16
C GLY A 131 -8.61 2.72 13.25
N LEU A 132 -7.71 1.77 13.55
CA LEU A 132 -6.61 1.99 14.47
C LEU A 132 -5.69 3.10 13.98
N MET A 133 -5.31 3.07 12.69
CA MET A 133 -4.47 4.12 12.11
C MET A 133 -5.14 5.50 12.21
N LEU A 134 -6.44 5.60 11.90
CA LEU A 134 -7.19 6.85 12.06
C LEU A 134 -7.17 7.35 13.51
N ALA A 135 -7.42 6.46 14.47
CA ALA A 135 -7.37 6.79 15.90
C ALA A 135 -5.97 7.27 16.31
N THR A 136 -4.91 6.58 15.88
CA THR A 136 -3.51 6.96 16.13
C THR A 136 -3.22 8.38 15.62
N ILE A 137 -3.70 8.73 14.42
CA ILE A 137 -3.50 10.08 13.85
C ILE A 137 -4.25 11.12 14.69
N ILE A 138 -5.53 10.87 15.03
CA ILE A 138 -6.35 11.80 15.83
C ILE A 138 -5.71 12.06 17.19
N VAL A 139 -5.27 11.02 17.91
CA VAL A 139 -4.59 11.15 19.20
C VAL A 139 -3.26 11.91 19.04
N GLY A 140 -2.53 11.66 17.94
CA GLY A 140 -1.30 12.36 17.59
C GLY A 140 -1.44 13.87 17.36
N LEU A 141 -2.66 14.38 17.12
CA LEU A 141 -2.89 15.82 16.95
C LEU A 141 -2.86 16.60 18.27
N VAL A 142 -3.12 15.94 19.41
CA VAL A 142 -3.10 16.58 20.72
C VAL A 142 -1.65 16.61 21.21
N PRO A 143 -1.00 17.77 21.40
CA PRO A 143 0.44 17.83 21.67
C PRO A 143 0.90 16.98 22.85
N VAL A 144 0.11 16.95 23.94
CA VAL A 144 0.40 16.15 25.13
C VAL A 144 0.22 14.65 24.87
N ALA A 145 -0.82 14.26 24.11
CA ALA A 145 -1.07 12.86 23.78
C ALA A 145 -0.19 12.36 22.62
N ASN A 146 0.42 13.26 21.84
CA ASN A 146 1.28 12.91 20.72
C ASN A 146 2.49 12.08 21.16
N LEU A 147 3.03 12.33 22.36
CA LEU A 147 4.12 11.51 22.89
C LEU A 147 3.66 10.06 23.14
N ALA A 148 2.46 9.88 23.70
CA ALA A 148 1.88 8.55 23.90
C ALA A 148 1.55 7.86 22.57
N ALA A 149 1.02 8.61 21.60
CA ALA A 149 0.79 8.10 20.25
C ALA A 149 2.11 7.64 19.61
N LEU A 150 3.16 8.46 19.69
CA LEU A 150 4.49 8.19 19.14
C LEU A 150 5.13 6.95 19.78
N LEU A 151 5.03 6.79 21.09
CA LEU A 151 5.71 5.69 21.80
C LEU A 151 4.93 4.36 21.79
N VAL A 152 3.61 4.39 21.63
CA VAL A 152 2.77 3.19 21.76
C VAL A 152 1.96 2.92 20.51
N MET A 153 1.11 3.85 20.07
CA MET A 153 0.15 3.60 18.99
C MET A 153 0.81 3.50 17.61
N TYR A 154 1.77 4.39 17.31
CA TYR A 154 2.50 4.35 16.04
C TYR A 154 3.30 3.05 15.87
N PRO A 155 4.07 2.56 16.85
CA PRO A 155 4.74 1.25 16.75
C PRO A 155 3.79 0.11 16.41
N ILE A 156 2.59 0.05 17.02
CA ILE A 156 1.59 -0.99 16.70
C ILE A 156 1.16 -0.90 15.23
N CYS A 157 0.82 0.30 14.75
CA CYS A 157 0.46 0.52 13.35
C CYS A 157 1.61 0.16 12.39
N ILE A 158 2.83 0.55 12.74
CA ILE A 158 4.05 0.30 11.97
C ILE A 158 4.32 -1.20 11.86
N VAL A 159 4.15 -1.95 12.94
CA VAL A 159 4.25 -3.41 12.94
C VAL A 159 3.24 -4.02 11.96
N GLN A 160 1.98 -3.56 11.98
CA GLN A 160 0.97 -4.08 11.07
C GLN A 160 1.33 -3.79 9.60
N ILE A 161 1.74 -2.57 9.28
CA ILE A 161 2.11 -2.18 7.91
C ILE A 161 3.36 -2.94 7.46
N GLU A 162 4.41 -3.00 8.28
CA GLU A 162 5.66 -3.68 7.88
C GLU A 162 5.43 -5.18 7.72
N ARG A 163 4.69 -5.83 8.63
CA ARG A 163 4.33 -7.25 8.45
C ARG A 163 3.55 -7.49 7.15
N ALA A 164 2.58 -6.62 6.84
CA ALA A 164 1.87 -6.69 5.57
C ALA A 164 2.80 -6.54 4.36
N CYS A 165 3.71 -5.58 4.38
CA CYS A 165 4.69 -5.41 3.32
C CYS A 165 5.63 -6.61 3.19
N ASN A 166 6.06 -7.21 4.30
CA ASN A 166 6.94 -8.39 4.30
C ASN A 166 6.21 -9.61 3.70
N LEU A 167 4.92 -9.77 4.00
CA LEU A 167 4.09 -10.80 3.36
C LEU A 167 3.99 -10.58 1.85
N LEU A 168 3.74 -9.34 1.41
CA LEU A 168 3.69 -9.00 -0.01
C LEU A 168 5.04 -9.25 -0.72
N ALA A 169 6.15 -8.85 -0.12
CA ALA A 169 7.49 -9.14 -0.64
C ALA A 169 7.75 -10.65 -0.76
N GLY A 170 7.33 -11.44 0.24
CA GLY A 170 7.43 -12.90 0.21
C GLY A 170 6.66 -13.54 -0.95
N THR A 171 5.50 -12.98 -1.34
CA THR A 171 4.75 -13.51 -2.50
C THR A 171 5.47 -13.33 -3.83
N CYS A 172 6.29 -12.28 -3.99
CA CYS A 172 7.11 -12.09 -5.19
C CYS A 172 8.30 -13.06 -5.24
N LEU A 173 8.96 -13.31 -4.11
CA LEU A 173 10.05 -14.29 -4.07
C LEU A 173 9.56 -15.70 -4.42
N GLN A 174 8.34 -16.06 -3.99
CA GLN A 174 7.76 -17.35 -4.34
C GLN A 174 7.38 -17.45 -5.82
N SER A 175 6.88 -16.38 -6.45
CA SER A 175 6.58 -16.39 -7.89
C SER A 175 7.83 -16.53 -8.75
N ASP A 176 8.93 -15.87 -8.36
CA ASP A 176 10.20 -15.94 -9.08
C ASP A 176 10.85 -17.32 -8.95
N ALA A 177 10.75 -17.97 -7.77
CA ALA A 177 11.24 -19.33 -7.55
C ALA A 177 10.46 -20.39 -8.33
N PHE A 178 9.15 -20.20 -8.54
CA PHE A 178 8.32 -21.13 -9.32
C PHE A 178 8.57 -21.03 -10.84
N GLN A 179 9.19 -19.95 -11.31
CA GLN A 179 9.53 -19.76 -12.73
C GLN A 179 10.88 -20.34 -13.14
N ILE A 180 11.61 -21.07 -12.28
CA ILE A 180 12.81 -21.82 -12.71
C ILE A 180 12.36 -22.96 -13.63
N PRO A 181 12.70 -22.94 -14.93
CA PRO A 181 12.28 -23.98 -15.85
C PRO A 181 12.97 -25.31 -15.49
N GLU A 182 12.18 -26.39 -15.36
CA GLU A 182 12.67 -27.78 -15.18
C GLU A 182 13.70 -28.20 -16.25
N ASN A 183 13.78 -27.46 -17.35
CA ASN A 183 14.71 -27.67 -18.45
C ASN A 183 16.19 -27.45 -18.06
N LEU A 184 16.48 -26.84 -16.91
CA LEU A 184 17.87 -26.63 -16.45
C LEU A 184 18.46 -27.85 -15.71
N PHE A 185 17.65 -28.86 -15.37
CA PHE A 185 18.13 -30.05 -14.64
C PHE A 185 18.67 -31.18 -15.54
N ILE A 186 18.56 -31.08 -16.87
CA ILE A 186 18.95 -32.17 -17.80
C ILE A 186 20.39 -32.03 -18.36
N LEU A 187 21.13 -30.96 -18.04
CA LEU A 187 22.50 -30.75 -18.55
C LEU A 187 23.63 -31.27 -17.64
N GLY A 188 23.31 -32.12 -16.64
CA GLY A 188 24.28 -32.58 -15.63
C GLY A 188 24.72 -34.05 -15.73
N GLU A 189 24.20 -34.85 -16.66
CA GLU A 189 24.53 -36.28 -16.79
C GLU A 189 25.08 -36.60 -18.19
N THR A 190 26.35 -36.27 -18.46
CA THR A 190 27.17 -36.93 -19.48
C THR A 190 28.64 -36.90 -19.09
#